data_AF-A0A260YRR2-F1
#
_entry.id   AF-A0A260YRR2-F1
#
_cell.length_a   1.000
_cell.length_b   1.000
_cell.length_c   1.000
_cell.angle_alpha   90.00
_cell.angle_beta   90.00
_cell.angle_gamma   90.00
#
_symmetry.space_group_name_H-M   'P 1'
#
loop_
_entity.id
_entity.type
_entity.pdbx_description
1 polymer ?
#
loop_
_entity_poly.entity_id
_entity_poly.type
_entity_poly.pdbx_seq_one_letter_code
_entity_poly.pdbx_strand_id
1 'polypeptide(L)'
;MFELAFIAVLVAGAIYIFLTLRKNGFFVTVEPSVTTTPKHLDKPLTVYYKYHLGPYQNVMKVIDEAKQVLSSSPSPVTYFGIYYDNPETTDSHFLQSAVGVVFGTEGKDLHEEKYAKELHDNGFEKFVMPKVERAVQAVQPSTGGFASFLALVWFTYSTIRKYITDNKLETTYAVEFYTDNEIDVIFPLDDANEFLVKDYQTIDQLESEAAKKRFDSSEEDSESEPEGAEETEQEEEK
;
A
#
# COMPACT_ATOMS: atom_id res chain seq x y z
N MET A 1 -22.85 44.92 9.12
CA MET A 1 -23.53 43.60 9.09
C MET A 1 -22.84 42.63 8.14
N PHE A 2 -22.49 43.02 6.91
CA PHE A 2 -21.77 42.15 5.96
C PHE A 2 -20.40 41.66 6.46
N GLU A 3 -19.61 42.51 7.12
CA GLU A 3 -18.29 42.12 7.66
C GLU A 3 -18.39 41.05 8.76
N LEU A 4 -19.34 41.20 9.68
CA LEU A 4 -19.59 40.19 10.74
C LEU A 4 -20.08 38.87 10.15
N ALA A 5 -20.94 38.92 9.14
CA ALA A 5 -21.40 37.72 8.43
C ALA A 5 -20.24 37.03 7.68
N PHE A 6 -19.37 37.81 7.03
CA PHE A 6 -18.20 37.29 6.33
C PHE A 6 -17.19 36.64 7.30
N ILE A 7 -16.89 37.29 8.43
CA ILE A 7 -16.05 36.72 9.48
C ILE A 7 -16.67 35.44 10.04
N ALA A 8 -17.99 35.42 10.29
CA ALA A 8 -18.66 34.22 10.79
C ALA A 8 -18.55 33.04 9.81
N VAL A 9 -18.67 33.29 8.50
CA VAL A 9 -18.48 32.26 7.47
C VAL A 9 -17.03 31.75 7.45
N LEU A 10 -16.04 32.63 7.54
CA LEU A 10 -14.63 32.21 7.61
C LEU A 10 -14.34 31.37 8.85
N VAL A 11 -14.85 31.78 10.03
CA VAL A 11 -14.69 31.02 11.27
C VAL A 11 -15.38 29.67 11.18
N ALA A 12 -16.60 29.61 10.65
CA ALA A 12 -17.30 28.34 10.43
C ALA A 12 -16.54 27.42 9.47
N GLY A 13 -15.98 27.98 8.38
CA GLY A 13 -15.13 27.25 7.45
C GLY A 13 -13.87 26.71 8.12
N ALA A 14 -13.18 27.52 8.93
CA ALA A 14 -12.00 27.11 9.67
C ALA A 14 -12.32 26.00 10.68
N ILE A 15 -13.44 26.10 11.41
CA ILE A 15 -13.90 25.05 12.33
C ILE A 15 -14.20 23.76 11.57
N TYR A 16 -14.89 23.84 10.43
CA TYR A 16 -15.19 22.67 9.60
C TYR A 16 -13.92 21.97 9.10
N ILE A 17 -12.94 22.74 8.62
CA ILE A 17 -11.64 22.21 8.19
C ILE A 17 -10.92 21.56 9.37
N PHE A 18 -10.84 22.25 10.52
CA PHE A 18 -10.19 21.73 11.71
C PHE A 18 -10.82 20.41 12.19
N LEU A 19 -12.14 20.33 12.24
CA LEU A 19 -12.85 19.10 12.62
C LEU A 19 -12.61 17.97 11.62
N THR A 20 -12.55 18.28 10.33
CA THR A 20 -12.27 17.30 9.26
C THR A 20 -10.85 16.75 9.37
N LEU A 21 -9.86 17.62 9.55
CA LEU A 21 -8.46 17.24 9.75
C LEU A 21 -8.28 16.40 11.01
N ARG A 22 -8.94 16.79 12.12
CA ARG A 22 -8.90 16.03 13.37
C ARG A 22 -9.48 14.62 13.22
N LYS A 23 -10.60 14.46 12.49
CA LYS A 23 -11.19 13.14 12.19
C LYS A 23 -10.27 12.24 11.36
N ASN A 24 -9.35 12.84 10.60
CA ASN A 24 -8.37 12.14 9.75
C ASN A 24 -6.99 11.97 10.41
N GLY A 25 -6.85 12.22 11.72
CA GLY A 25 -5.62 11.93 12.45
C GLY A 25 -4.58 13.06 12.55
N PHE A 26 -4.76 14.22 11.90
CA PHE A 26 -3.75 15.31 11.88
C PHE A 26 -3.40 15.92 13.26
N PHE A 27 -4.27 15.75 14.25
CA PHE A 27 -4.08 16.29 15.61
C PHE A 27 -4.20 15.21 16.68
N VAL A 28 -4.10 13.95 16.28
CA VAL A 28 -4.18 12.82 17.19
C VAL A 28 -2.74 12.41 17.51
N THR A 29 -2.41 12.40 18.80
CA THR A 29 -1.14 11.85 19.25
C THR A 29 -1.21 10.34 19.07
N VAL A 30 -0.45 9.85 18.10
CA VAL A 30 -0.23 8.42 17.94
C VAL A 30 0.75 7.98 19.01
N GLU A 31 0.40 6.93 19.75
CA GLU A 31 1.24 6.36 20.81
C GLU A 31 1.65 4.94 20.40
N PRO A 32 2.81 4.77 19.72
CA PRO A 32 3.33 3.46 19.41
C PRO A 32 3.66 2.71 20.69
N SER A 33 3.33 1.42 20.73
CA SER A 33 3.66 0.56 21.85
C SER A 33 4.04 -0.84 21.38
N VAL A 34 4.91 -1.51 22.13
CA VAL A 34 5.13 -2.94 21.96
C VAL A 34 3.97 -3.68 22.64
N THR A 35 3.27 -4.50 21.88
CA THR A 35 2.14 -5.32 22.36
C THR A 35 2.42 -6.80 22.13
N THR A 36 1.86 -7.64 23.01
CA THR A 36 1.87 -9.11 22.87
C THR A 36 0.56 -9.65 22.27
N THR A 37 -0.38 -8.76 21.97
CA THR A 37 -1.67 -9.07 21.36
C THR A 37 -1.94 -8.04 20.27
N PRO A 38 -1.18 -8.10 19.16
CA PRO A 38 -1.34 -7.14 18.07
C PRO A 38 -2.72 -7.29 17.47
N LYS A 39 -3.43 -6.17 17.34
CA LYS A 39 -4.77 -6.15 16.79
C LYS A 39 -4.75 -6.69 15.35
N HIS A 40 -5.73 -7.51 14.99
CA HIS A 40 -5.80 -8.24 13.71
C HIS A 40 -4.74 -9.36 13.52
N LEU A 41 -3.61 -9.34 14.22
CA LEU A 41 -2.53 -10.32 14.06
C LEU A 41 -2.32 -11.24 15.28
N ASP A 42 -3.20 -11.21 16.27
CA ASP A 42 -3.17 -12.15 17.40
C ASP A 42 -3.53 -13.58 16.99
N LYS A 43 -4.06 -13.75 15.77
CA LYS A 43 -4.53 -15.00 15.19
C LYS A 43 -4.15 -15.09 13.71
N PRO A 44 -4.00 -16.31 13.15
CA PRO A 44 -3.80 -16.46 11.71
C PRO A 44 -5.02 -15.94 10.92
N LEU A 45 -4.75 -15.22 9.84
CA LEU A 45 -5.77 -14.68 8.94
C LEU A 45 -5.72 -15.36 7.59
N THR A 46 -6.88 -15.70 7.06
CA THR A 46 -7.03 -16.01 5.63
C THR A 46 -7.19 -14.69 4.89
N VAL A 47 -6.31 -14.40 3.95
CA VAL A 47 -6.34 -13.16 3.17
C VAL A 47 -6.33 -13.45 1.68
N TYR A 48 -6.89 -12.53 0.90
CA TYR A 48 -6.72 -12.49 -0.55
C TYR A 48 -5.92 -11.24 -0.90
N TYR A 49 -4.80 -11.40 -1.60
CA TYR A 49 -3.84 -10.34 -1.86
C TYR A 49 -3.47 -10.24 -3.34
N LYS A 50 -3.04 -9.07 -3.78
CA LYS A 50 -2.28 -8.87 -5.01
C LYS A 50 -0.89 -8.37 -4.66
N TYR A 51 0.11 -8.97 -5.28
CA TYR A 51 1.45 -8.43 -5.28
C TYR A 51 1.51 -7.19 -6.16
N HIS A 52 2.19 -6.16 -5.68
CA HIS A 52 2.38 -4.90 -6.37
C HIS A 52 3.85 -4.48 -6.27
N LEU A 53 4.45 -4.25 -7.45
CA LEU A 53 5.79 -3.69 -7.63
C LEU A 53 5.67 -2.27 -8.22
N GLY A 54 6.26 -1.30 -7.53
CA GLY A 54 6.25 0.10 -7.92
C GLY A 54 5.77 1.04 -6.80
N PRO A 55 5.49 2.33 -7.11
CA PRO A 55 5.20 3.33 -6.11
C PRO A 55 3.96 3.01 -5.25
N TYR A 56 4.09 3.10 -3.92
CA TYR A 56 3.00 2.79 -2.99
C TYR A 56 1.74 3.64 -3.17
N GLN A 57 1.80 4.78 -3.86
CA GLN A 57 0.60 5.55 -4.22
C GLN A 57 -0.37 4.76 -5.12
N ASN A 58 0.13 3.78 -5.88
CA ASN A 58 -0.70 2.93 -6.75
C ASN A 58 -1.40 1.79 -5.99
N VAL A 59 -1.03 1.52 -4.73
CA VAL A 59 -1.66 0.49 -3.88
C VAL A 59 -3.16 0.77 -3.69
N MET A 60 -3.56 2.03 -3.65
CA MET A 60 -4.96 2.41 -3.53
C MET A 60 -5.84 1.86 -4.67
N LYS A 61 -5.28 1.70 -5.88
CA LYS A 61 -6.01 1.10 -7.02
C LYS A 61 -6.37 -0.35 -6.74
N VAL A 62 -5.44 -1.12 -6.15
CA VAL A 62 -5.66 -2.51 -5.75
C VAL A 62 -6.74 -2.60 -4.67
N ILE A 63 -6.71 -1.69 -3.69
CA ILE A 63 -7.75 -1.60 -2.66
C ILE A 63 -9.12 -1.26 -3.28
N ASP A 64 -9.17 -0.35 -4.24
CA ASP A 64 -10.42 0.04 -4.90
C ASP A 64 -11.01 -1.10 -5.75
N GLU A 65 -10.17 -1.92 -6.40
CA GLU A 65 -10.60 -3.16 -7.04
C GLU A 65 -11.22 -4.14 -6.03
N ALA A 66 -10.57 -4.36 -4.89
CA ALA A 66 -11.11 -5.22 -3.83
C ALA A 66 -12.43 -4.67 -3.28
N LYS A 67 -12.52 -3.35 -3.05
CA LYS A 67 -13.77 -2.68 -2.63
C LYS A 67 -14.89 -2.86 -3.64
N GLN A 68 -14.60 -2.85 -4.93
CA GLN A 68 -15.62 -3.05 -5.96
C GLN A 68 -16.23 -4.45 -5.83
N VAL A 69 -15.39 -5.49 -5.71
CA VAL A 69 -15.82 -6.88 -5.52
C VAL A 69 -16.63 -7.05 -4.24
N LEU A 70 -16.18 -6.44 -3.14
CA LEU A 70 -16.82 -6.58 -1.82
C LEU A 70 -17.90 -5.52 -1.52
N SER A 71 -18.25 -4.68 -2.48
CA SER A 71 -19.20 -3.57 -2.31
C SER A 71 -20.59 -4.00 -1.83
N SER A 72 -20.99 -5.24 -2.17
CA SER A 72 -22.26 -5.85 -1.79
C SER A 72 -22.13 -6.83 -0.61
N SER A 73 -20.95 -6.91 0.00
CA SER A 73 -20.72 -7.77 1.17
C SER A 73 -21.58 -7.30 2.35
N PRO A 74 -22.34 -8.20 2.99
CA PRO A 74 -23.16 -7.83 4.15
C PRO A 74 -22.33 -7.64 5.44
N SER A 75 -21.06 -8.05 5.44
CA SER A 75 -20.16 -7.98 6.60
C SER A 75 -19.15 -6.84 6.43
N PRO A 76 -18.75 -6.18 7.52
CA PRO A 76 -17.66 -5.21 7.50
C PRO A 76 -16.39 -5.80 6.87
N VAL A 77 -15.74 -5.04 6.00
CA VAL A 77 -14.57 -5.48 5.25
C VAL A 77 -13.33 -4.82 5.85
N THR A 78 -12.30 -5.63 6.12
CA THR A 78 -10.99 -5.13 6.54
C THR A 78 -10.01 -5.32 5.39
N TYR A 79 -9.42 -4.23 4.93
CA TYR A 79 -8.35 -4.26 3.93
C TYR A 79 -6.99 -4.27 4.63
N PHE A 80 -5.96 -4.71 3.95
CA PHE A 80 -4.61 -4.69 4.49
C PHE A 80 -3.57 -4.42 3.40
N GLY A 81 -2.39 -4.00 3.84
CA GLY A 81 -1.19 -3.88 3.01
C GLY A 81 0.04 -4.31 3.79
N ILE A 82 0.87 -5.15 3.19
CA ILE A 82 2.22 -5.47 3.66
C ILE A 82 3.19 -4.67 2.79
N TYR A 83 4.04 -3.86 3.41
CA TYR A 83 4.98 -2.96 2.74
C TYR A 83 6.41 -3.39 3.07
N TYR A 84 7.06 -4.05 2.11
CA TYR A 84 8.32 -4.75 2.33
C TYR A 84 9.55 -3.82 2.38
N ASP A 85 9.44 -2.63 1.79
CA ASP A 85 10.57 -1.75 1.54
C ASP A 85 10.37 -0.37 2.17
N ASN A 86 11.49 0.29 2.46
CA ASN A 86 11.45 1.67 2.96
C ASN A 86 11.39 2.65 1.77
N PRO A 87 10.28 3.41 1.60
CA PRO A 87 10.12 4.36 0.49
C PRO A 87 11.07 5.55 0.53
N GLU A 88 11.75 5.79 1.66
CA GLU A 88 12.74 6.86 1.78
C GLU A 88 14.12 6.47 1.23
N THR A 89 14.41 5.16 1.13
CA THR A 89 15.74 4.65 0.77
C THR A 89 15.74 3.75 -0.46
N THR A 90 14.58 3.20 -0.83
CA THR A 90 14.44 2.27 -1.95
C THR A 90 13.89 3.01 -3.16
N ASP A 91 14.38 2.70 -4.36
CA ASP A 91 13.86 3.29 -5.59
C ASP A 91 12.37 2.98 -5.73
N SER A 92 11.59 4.00 -6.09
CA SER A 92 10.13 3.89 -6.23
C SER A 92 9.65 2.78 -7.18
N HIS A 93 10.47 2.37 -8.16
CA HIS A 93 10.15 1.30 -9.10
C HIS A 93 10.39 -0.10 -8.51
N PHE A 94 11.16 -0.19 -7.44
CA PHE A 94 11.48 -1.45 -6.74
C PHE A 94 10.76 -1.61 -5.41
N LEU A 95 9.87 -0.68 -5.06
CA LEU A 95 9.02 -0.81 -3.88
C LEU A 95 8.03 -1.95 -4.06
N GLN A 96 8.01 -2.89 -3.12
CA GLN A 96 7.17 -4.06 -3.14
C GLN A 96 6.13 -4.00 -2.04
N SER A 97 4.93 -4.47 -2.36
CA SER A 97 3.82 -4.56 -1.42
C SER A 97 2.89 -5.72 -1.75
N ALA A 98 2.25 -6.29 -0.74
CA ALA A 98 1.15 -7.24 -0.90
C ALA A 98 -0.12 -6.67 -0.26
N VAL A 99 -1.16 -6.46 -1.07
CA VAL A 99 -2.32 -5.66 -0.66
C VAL A 99 -3.60 -6.42 -0.96
N GLY A 100 -4.57 -6.37 -0.05
CA GLY A 100 -5.88 -6.88 -0.37
C GLY A 100 -6.83 -6.86 0.81
N VAL A 101 -7.53 -7.98 1.02
CA VAL A 101 -8.63 -8.10 1.98
C VAL A 101 -8.45 -9.26 2.94
N VAL A 102 -8.80 -9.03 4.20
CA VAL A 102 -8.95 -10.08 5.20
C VAL A 102 -10.26 -10.81 4.96
N PHE A 103 -10.18 -12.08 4.61
CA PHE A 103 -11.33 -12.90 4.23
C PHE A 103 -11.78 -13.85 5.33
N GLY A 104 -10.89 -14.25 6.22
CA GLY A 104 -11.20 -15.20 7.27
C GLY A 104 -10.28 -15.08 8.47
N THR A 105 -10.73 -15.58 9.61
CA THR A 105 -9.96 -15.69 10.84
C THR A 105 -10.22 -17.03 11.50
N GLU A 106 -9.18 -17.68 12.03
CA GLU A 106 -9.29 -19.00 12.70
C GLU A 106 -9.98 -20.07 11.83
N GLY A 107 -9.74 -20.03 10.51
CA GLY A 107 -10.33 -20.98 9.55
C GLY A 107 -11.82 -20.77 9.27
N LYS A 108 -12.39 -19.65 9.72
CA LYS A 108 -13.77 -19.25 9.40
C LYS A 108 -13.76 -18.08 8.45
N ASP A 109 -14.51 -18.20 7.36
CA ASP A 109 -14.67 -17.13 6.38
C ASP A 109 -15.64 -16.07 6.90
N LEU A 110 -15.26 -14.80 6.75
CA LEU A 110 -16.03 -13.60 7.10
C LEU A 110 -16.96 -13.16 5.96
N HIS A 111 -16.65 -13.61 4.75
CA HIS A 111 -17.33 -13.27 3.52
C HIS A 111 -17.78 -14.53 2.77
N GLU A 112 -18.85 -14.41 2.00
CA GLU A 112 -19.40 -15.52 1.21
C GLU A 112 -18.40 -16.01 0.16
N GLU A 113 -18.42 -17.31 -0.14
CA GLU A 113 -17.52 -17.97 -1.11
C GLU A 113 -17.56 -17.32 -2.51
N LYS A 114 -18.69 -16.73 -2.91
CA LYS A 114 -18.81 -15.98 -4.17
C LYS A 114 -17.76 -14.87 -4.30
N TYR A 115 -17.44 -14.19 -3.20
CA TYR A 115 -16.44 -13.11 -3.17
C TYR A 115 -15.03 -13.69 -3.25
N ALA A 116 -14.75 -14.84 -2.64
CA ALA A 116 -13.47 -15.52 -2.82
C ALA A 116 -13.21 -15.87 -4.29
N LYS A 117 -14.23 -16.39 -4.98
CA LYS A 117 -14.13 -16.69 -6.41
C LYS A 117 -13.91 -15.42 -7.24
N GLU A 118 -14.69 -14.36 -6.98
CA GLU A 118 -14.56 -13.10 -7.71
C GLU A 118 -13.21 -12.41 -7.47
N LEU A 119 -12.70 -12.44 -6.24
CA LEU A 119 -11.34 -11.98 -5.92
C LEU A 119 -10.29 -12.76 -6.72
N HIS A 120 -10.39 -14.08 -6.73
CA HIS A 120 -9.50 -14.93 -7.50
C HIS A 120 -9.56 -14.66 -9.01
N ASP A 121 -10.77 -14.52 -9.56
CA ASP A 121 -10.98 -14.21 -10.99
C ASP A 121 -10.44 -12.82 -11.35
N ASN A 122 -10.39 -11.89 -10.38
CA ASN A 122 -9.73 -10.59 -10.53
C ASN A 122 -8.21 -10.64 -10.29
N GLY A 123 -7.61 -11.81 -10.04
CA GLY A 123 -6.17 -11.99 -9.86
C GLY A 123 -5.67 -11.79 -8.43
N PHE A 124 -6.55 -11.81 -7.43
CA PHE A 124 -6.12 -11.90 -6.03
C PHE A 124 -5.83 -13.34 -5.65
N GLU A 125 -4.78 -13.53 -4.87
CA GLU A 125 -4.32 -14.83 -4.44
C GLU A 125 -4.57 -15.08 -2.96
N LYS A 126 -4.85 -16.33 -2.63
CA LYS A 126 -5.08 -16.73 -1.24
C LYS A 126 -3.74 -16.90 -0.51
N PHE A 127 -3.61 -16.26 0.64
CA PHE A 127 -2.48 -16.41 1.55
C PHE A 127 -3.00 -16.57 2.99
N VAL A 128 -2.27 -17.33 3.80
CA VAL A 128 -2.54 -17.42 5.23
C VAL A 128 -1.50 -16.57 5.94
N MET A 129 -1.92 -15.40 6.38
CA MET A 129 -1.07 -14.49 7.14
C MET A 129 -0.88 -15.07 8.54
N PRO A 130 0.38 -15.22 9.00
CA PRO A 130 0.68 -15.83 10.29
C PRO A 130 0.24 -14.91 11.43
N LYS A 131 0.07 -15.50 12.62
CA LYS A 131 -0.09 -14.72 13.86
C LYS A 131 1.26 -14.11 14.25
N VAL A 132 1.24 -13.02 15.02
CA VAL A 132 2.43 -12.38 15.59
C VAL A 132 2.32 -12.37 17.10
N GLU A 133 3.37 -12.80 17.78
CA GLU A 133 3.41 -12.78 19.24
C GLU A 133 3.78 -11.41 19.78
N ARG A 134 4.76 -10.72 19.18
CA ARG A 134 5.12 -9.36 19.56
C ARG A 134 5.24 -8.45 18.35
N ALA A 135 4.66 -7.26 18.48
CA ALA A 135 4.77 -6.24 17.44
C ALA A 135 4.81 -4.84 18.05
N VAL A 136 5.42 -3.90 17.33
CA VAL A 136 5.15 -2.49 17.54
C VAL A 136 3.84 -2.16 16.85
N GLN A 137 2.85 -1.70 17.59
CA GLN A 137 1.56 -1.31 17.05
C GLN A 137 1.32 0.18 17.34
N ALA A 138 0.75 0.86 16.35
CA ALA A 138 0.16 2.17 16.54
C ALA A 138 -1.16 2.26 15.77
N VAL A 139 -2.12 2.99 16.34
CA VAL A 139 -3.47 3.13 15.78
C VAL A 139 -3.73 4.60 15.53
N GLN A 140 -4.25 4.91 14.36
CA GLN A 140 -4.74 6.25 14.05
C GLN A 140 -6.20 6.21 13.56
N PRO A 141 -7.03 7.21 13.93
CA PRO A 141 -8.34 7.34 13.33
C PRO A 141 -8.22 7.76 11.87
N SER A 142 -9.11 7.23 11.05
CA SER A 142 -9.13 7.42 9.60
C SER A 142 -10.56 7.48 9.08
N THR A 143 -10.76 8.22 8.01
CA THR A 143 -12.01 8.20 7.24
C THR A 143 -11.79 7.66 5.82
N GLY A 144 -10.66 6.97 5.58
CA GLY A 144 -10.37 6.30 4.30
C GLY A 144 -10.04 7.22 3.12
N GLY A 145 -9.66 8.48 3.38
CA GLY A 145 -9.38 9.48 2.35
C GLY A 145 -7.94 9.98 2.31
N PHE A 146 -7.63 10.86 1.34
CA PHE A 146 -6.29 11.43 1.14
C PHE A 146 -5.72 12.13 2.39
N ALA A 147 -6.58 12.77 3.19
CA ALA A 147 -6.15 13.38 4.45
C ALA A 147 -5.65 12.31 5.45
N SER A 148 -6.36 11.19 5.60
CA SER A 148 -5.91 10.09 6.47
C SER A 148 -4.58 9.49 5.99
N PHE A 149 -4.39 9.39 4.67
CA PHE A 149 -3.13 8.96 4.07
C PHE A 149 -1.98 9.94 4.36
N LEU A 150 -2.20 11.26 4.23
CA LEU A 150 -1.19 12.25 4.59
C LEU A 150 -0.83 12.19 6.08
N ALA A 151 -1.83 12.04 6.94
CA ALA A 151 -1.60 11.92 8.39
C ALA A 151 -0.77 10.67 8.72
N LEU A 152 -1.07 9.55 8.06
CA LEU A 152 -0.31 8.31 8.16
C LEU A 152 1.18 8.53 7.86
N VAL A 153 1.47 9.08 6.68
CA VAL A 153 2.85 9.22 6.19
C VAL A 153 3.63 10.25 7.00
N TRP A 154 3.04 11.40 7.33
CA TRP A 154 3.77 12.49 7.98
C TRP A 154 3.89 12.35 9.49
N PHE A 155 2.85 11.88 10.17
CA PHE A 155 2.83 11.85 11.64
C PHE A 155 3.01 10.44 12.18
N THR A 156 2.17 9.50 11.72
CA THR A 156 2.12 8.14 12.26
C THR A 156 3.43 7.41 12.03
N TYR A 157 3.90 7.33 10.77
CA TYR A 157 5.18 6.70 10.44
C TYR A 157 6.38 7.38 11.10
N SER A 158 6.42 8.71 11.12
CA SER A 158 7.50 9.46 11.78
C SER A 158 7.58 9.13 13.28
N THR A 159 6.43 9.07 13.95
CA THR A 159 6.34 8.75 15.38
C THR A 159 6.74 7.30 15.66
N ILE A 160 6.28 6.35 14.83
CA ILE A 160 6.64 4.93 14.97
C ILE A 160 8.14 4.72 14.72
N ARG A 161 8.71 5.31 13.67
CA ARG A 161 10.15 5.21 13.37
C ARG A 161 11.01 5.76 14.50
N LYS A 162 10.60 6.90 15.07
CA LYS A 162 11.26 7.45 16.27
C LYS A 162 11.20 6.47 17.44
N TYR A 163 10.03 5.89 17.71
CA TYR A 163 9.87 4.90 18.78
C TYR A 163 10.73 3.65 18.57
N ILE A 164 10.74 3.09 17.35
CA ILE A 164 11.56 1.93 16.98
C ILE A 164 13.06 2.24 17.20
N THR A 165 13.51 3.41 16.76
CA THR A 165 14.90 3.86 16.91
C THR A 165 15.29 4.06 18.38
N ASP A 166 14.46 4.77 19.14
CA ASP A 166 14.72 5.09 20.56
C ASP A 166 14.77 3.80 21.41
N ASN A 167 13.98 2.78 21.05
CA ASN A 167 13.93 1.48 21.74
C ASN A 167 14.85 0.41 21.13
N LYS A 168 15.60 0.72 20.06
CA LYS A 168 16.50 -0.21 19.34
C LYS A 168 15.81 -1.51 18.92
N LEU A 169 14.60 -1.39 18.39
CA LEU A 169 13.83 -2.54 17.92
C LEU A 169 14.23 -2.87 16.49
N GLU A 170 14.37 -4.16 16.20
CA GLU A 170 14.61 -4.65 14.84
C GLU A 170 13.27 -4.95 14.19
N THR A 171 12.97 -4.27 13.08
CA THR A 171 11.71 -4.41 12.34
C THR A 171 12.01 -4.50 10.86
N THR A 172 11.36 -5.42 10.15
CA THR A 172 11.65 -5.66 8.72
C THR A 172 10.72 -4.90 7.80
N TYR A 173 9.40 -5.05 7.98
CA TYR A 173 8.39 -4.46 7.09
C TYR A 173 7.18 -4.01 7.91
N ALA A 174 6.35 -3.18 7.29
CA ALA A 174 5.13 -2.65 7.90
C ALA A 174 3.91 -3.44 7.41
N VAL A 175 2.99 -3.74 8.32
CA VAL A 175 1.67 -4.31 8.02
C VAL A 175 0.62 -3.31 8.45
N GLU A 176 -0.19 -2.86 7.49
CA GLU A 176 -1.28 -1.92 7.74
C GLU A 176 -2.62 -2.63 7.58
N PHE A 177 -3.55 -2.38 8.50
CA PHE A 177 -4.95 -2.76 8.37
C PHE A 177 -5.81 -1.51 8.25
N TYR A 178 -6.71 -1.50 7.27
CA TYR A 178 -7.64 -0.41 7.01
C TYR A 178 -9.06 -0.88 7.31
N THR A 179 -9.67 -0.22 8.29
CA THR A 179 -11.10 -0.35 8.58
C THR A 179 -11.80 0.97 8.27
N ASP A 180 -13.12 1.03 8.44
CA ASP A 180 -13.90 2.23 8.16
C ASP A 180 -13.52 3.44 9.03
N ASN A 181 -12.97 3.21 10.22
CA ASN A 181 -12.78 4.25 11.24
C ASN A 181 -11.32 4.45 11.66
N GLU A 182 -10.42 3.52 11.33
CA GLU A 182 -9.06 3.51 11.84
C GLU A 182 -8.11 2.75 10.92
N ILE A 183 -6.83 3.11 11.05
CA ILE A 183 -5.70 2.43 10.42
C ILE A 183 -4.80 1.93 11.53
N ASP A 184 -4.60 0.62 11.56
CA ASP A 184 -3.68 -0.05 12.46
C ASP A 184 -2.38 -0.30 11.71
N VAL A 185 -1.28 0.29 12.18
CA VAL A 185 0.06 0.08 11.63
C VAL A 185 0.84 -0.80 12.60
N ILE A 186 1.32 -1.92 12.08
CA ILE A 186 1.95 -2.97 12.87
C ILE A 186 3.29 -3.34 12.24
N PHE A 187 4.34 -3.34 13.06
CA PHE A 187 5.65 -3.86 12.70
C PHE A 187 5.89 -5.14 13.50
N PRO A 188 5.78 -6.32 12.87
CA PRO A 188 6.11 -7.58 13.52
C PRO A 188 7.56 -7.59 14.01
N LEU A 189 7.77 -8.05 15.25
CA LEU A 189 9.11 -8.21 15.84
C LEU A 189 9.60 -9.66 15.80
N ASP A 190 8.68 -10.61 15.64
CA ASP A 190 8.96 -12.03 15.59
C ASP A 190 8.51 -12.61 14.22
N ASP A 191 9.18 -13.69 13.79
CA ASP A 191 8.81 -14.51 12.61
C ASP A 191 8.53 -13.72 11.32
N ALA A 192 9.30 -12.65 11.11
CA ALA A 192 9.02 -11.72 10.01
C ALA A 192 9.08 -12.40 8.62
N ASN A 193 9.88 -13.44 8.43
CA ASN A 193 9.98 -14.08 7.12
C ASN A 193 8.68 -14.78 6.67
N GLU A 194 7.76 -15.08 7.59
CA GLU A 194 6.51 -15.75 7.27
C GLU A 194 5.48 -14.87 6.54
N PHE A 195 5.69 -13.54 6.51
CA PHE A 195 4.81 -12.60 5.78
C PHE A 195 5.25 -12.35 4.34
N LEU A 196 6.36 -12.96 3.90
CA LEU A 196 6.80 -12.86 2.52
C LEU A 196 5.84 -13.67 1.64
N VAL A 197 5.14 -12.96 0.75
CA VAL A 197 4.31 -13.61 -0.26
C VAL A 197 5.18 -14.30 -1.30
N LYS A 198 4.62 -15.27 -2.03
CA LYS A 198 5.36 -16.09 -2.99
C LYS A 198 6.06 -15.26 -4.08
N ASP A 199 5.50 -14.10 -4.41
CA ASP A 199 5.94 -13.21 -5.50
C ASP A 199 7.00 -12.20 -5.04
N TYR A 200 7.34 -12.18 -3.75
CA TYR A 200 8.37 -11.31 -3.20
C TYR A 200 9.75 -11.67 -3.79
N GLN A 201 10.50 -10.63 -4.16
CA GLN A 201 11.85 -10.76 -4.71
C GLN A 201 12.82 -9.89 -3.93
N THR A 202 14.10 -10.25 -3.90
CA THR A 202 15.12 -9.35 -3.33
C THR A 202 15.37 -8.17 -4.27
N ILE A 203 15.81 -7.04 -3.71
CA ILE A 203 16.14 -5.85 -4.54
C ILE A 203 17.21 -6.19 -5.58
N ASP A 204 18.23 -6.96 -5.22
CA ASP A 204 19.29 -7.42 -6.16
C ASP A 204 18.71 -8.20 -7.35
N GLN A 205 17.68 -9.03 -7.12
CA GLN A 205 17.00 -9.76 -8.19
C GLN A 205 16.28 -8.80 -9.13
N LEU A 206 15.49 -7.87 -8.58
CA LEU A 206 14.76 -6.87 -9.35
C LEU A 206 15.69 -5.97 -10.19
N GLU A 207 16.81 -5.55 -9.60
CA GLU A 207 17.83 -4.77 -10.32
C GLU A 207 18.47 -5.58 -11.44
N SER A 208 18.79 -6.86 -11.20
CA SER A 208 19.37 -7.74 -12.22
C SER A 208 18.43 -8.01 -13.38
N GLU A 209 17.13 -8.18 -13.12
CA GLU A 209 16.10 -8.37 -14.14
C GLU A 209 15.88 -7.08 -14.95
N ALA A 210 15.85 -5.93 -14.28
CA ALA A 210 15.76 -4.64 -14.94
C ALA A 210 16.99 -4.36 -15.84
N ALA A 211 18.18 -4.75 -15.40
CA ALA A 211 19.40 -4.62 -16.20
C ALA A 211 19.38 -5.52 -17.45
N LYS A 212 18.97 -6.78 -17.31
CA LYS A 212 18.81 -7.70 -18.45
C LYS A 212 17.83 -7.17 -19.48
N LYS A 213 16.65 -6.71 -19.03
CA LYS A 213 15.62 -6.17 -19.92
C LYS A 213 16.09 -4.94 -20.70
N ARG A 214 16.94 -4.10 -20.09
CA ARG A 214 17.57 -2.95 -20.77
C ARG A 214 18.59 -3.40 -21.82
N PHE A 215 19.35 -4.45 -21.54
CA PHE A 215 20.34 -4.99 -22.47
C PHE A 215 19.65 -5.62 -23.69
N ASP A 216 18.65 -6.48 -23.48
CA ASP A 216 17.90 -7.13 -24.57
C ASP A 216 17.19 -6.10 -25.48
N SER A 217 16.62 -5.04 -24.89
CA SER A 217 16.01 -3.94 -25.66
C SER A 217 17.01 -3.11 -26.47
N SER A 218 18.30 -3.12 -26.11
CA SER A 218 19.34 -2.35 -26.82
C SER A 218 19.98 -3.12 -27.97
N GLU A 219 19.89 -4.46 -27.96
CA GLU A 219 20.35 -5.31 -29.06
C GLU A 219 19.36 -5.30 -30.23
N GLU A 220 18.05 -5.17 -29.97
CA GLU A 220 17.03 -5.05 -31.04
C GLU A 220 17.07 -3.69 -31.79
N ASP A 221 17.57 -2.62 -31.16
CA ASP A 221 17.66 -1.27 -31.77
C ASP A 221 18.98 -1.03 -32.54
N SER A 222 19.89 -2.01 -32.63
CA SER A 222 21.18 -1.88 -33.34
C SER A 222 21.23 -2.55 -34.72
N GLU A 223 20.13 -3.12 -35.22
CA GLU A 223 20.05 -3.65 -36.59
C GLU A 223 19.32 -2.70 -37.55
N SER A 224 19.79 -1.46 -37.71
CA SER A 224 19.56 -0.75 -38.98
C SER A 224 20.56 0.37 -39.19
N GLU A 225 21.47 0.14 -40.15
CA GLU A 225 21.93 1.05 -41.22
C GLU A 225 23.40 0.79 -41.59
N PRO A 226 23.91 1.23 -42.75
CA PRO A 226 23.28 1.42 -44.08
C PRO A 226 24.20 0.90 -45.22
N GLU A 227 23.70 0.67 -46.45
CA GLU A 227 24.53 0.80 -47.67
C GLU A 227 23.71 0.59 -48.96
N GLY A 228 23.94 1.45 -49.96
CA GLY A 228 23.64 1.13 -51.37
C GLY A 228 22.92 2.22 -52.16
N ALA A 229 23.70 3.14 -52.72
CA ALA A 229 23.31 4.15 -53.70
C ALA A 229 22.79 3.56 -55.03
N GLU A 230 21.94 4.29 -55.75
CA GLU A 230 22.15 4.58 -57.17
C GLU A 230 21.27 5.75 -57.65
N GLU A 231 21.92 6.69 -58.34
CA GLU A 231 21.36 7.88 -58.99
C GLU A 231 20.59 7.54 -60.27
N THR A 232 19.99 8.58 -60.87
CA THR A 232 19.43 8.71 -62.24
C THR A 232 18.04 8.07 -62.47
N GLU A 233 17.07 8.70 -63.14
CA GLU A 233 17.07 9.77 -64.13
C GLU A 233 15.60 10.24 -64.38
N GLN A 234 15.45 11.44 -64.98
CA GLN A 234 14.31 11.88 -65.84
C GLN A 234 12.97 12.20 -65.13
N GLU A 235 12.14 13.17 -65.53
CA GLU A 235 12.03 13.93 -66.78
C GLU A 235 11.14 15.18 -66.55
N GLU A 236 11.36 16.19 -67.38
CA GLU A 236 10.45 17.32 -67.61
C GLU A 236 9.05 16.83 -68.07
N GLU A 237 7.97 17.55 -67.77
CA GLU A 237 7.22 18.34 -68.76
C GLU A 237 5.81 18.72 -68.24
N LYS A 238 5.55 20.03 -68.30
CA LYS A 238 4.28 20.75 -68.45
C LYS A 238 3.42 21.15 -67.24
#